data_AF-A0A511UKK9-F1
#
_entry.id   AF-A0A511UKK9-F1
#
_cell.length_a   1.000
_cell.length_b   1.000
_cell.length_c   1.000
_cell.angle_alpha   90.00
_cell.angle_beta   90.00
_cell.angle_gamma   90.00
#
_symmetry.space_group_name_H-M   'P 1'
#
loop_
_entity.id
_entity.type
_entity.pdbx_description
1 polymer ?
#
loop_
_entity_poly.entity_id
_entity_poly.type
_entity_poly.pdbx_seq_one_letter_code
_entity_poly.pdbx_strand_id
1 'polypeptide(L)'
;MDNNALLSLSQYHPVIIEGMGSYDSRDPEVVASRVSAQLKSHWDSNRLHKPKLIVTQGDPLEARGISAITPRIASALGISRGLVCLDEEIADYHSLHADRDNVIVELRYSQLAQVLNERQPGAIQQLEAVVGRSIEQKNHQRRGLGKAPLKAYFRDFALLQEVTKAACRQLCGGITVAHTTRDIHEFSVTSFYTVGLELGWIAPEDIVTYAPSVRA
;
A
#
# COMPACT_ATOMS: atom_id res chain seq x y z
N MET A 1 17.52 10.49 12.68
CA MET A 1 16.45 10.47 11.67
C MET A 1 16.95 11.21 10.45
N ASP A 2 16.91 10.58 9.28
CA ASP A 2 17.05 11.34 8.03
C ASP A 2 15.75 12.11 7.78
N ASN A 3 15.63 13.27 8.43
CA ASN A 3 14.46 14.15 8.31
C ASN A 3 14.27 14.63 6.86
N ASN A 4 15.30 14.52 6.02
CA ASN A 4 15.24 15.01 4.65
C ASN A 4 14.28 14.18 3.78
N ALA A 5 14.26 12.85 3.97
CA ALA A 5 13.37 11.96 3.23
C ALA A 5 11.88 12.19 3.61
N LEU A 6 11.57 12.38 4.89
CA LEU A 6 10.22 12.70 5.36
C LEU A 6 9.75 14.07 4.86
N LEU A 7 10.64 15.07 4.89
CA LEU A 7 10.36 16.39 4.33
C LEU A 7 10.13 16.31 2.82
N SER A 8 10.92 15.52 2.10
CA SER A 8 10.73 15.28 0.67
C SER A 8 9.36 14.65 0.38
N LEU A 9 8.99 13.58 1.11
CA LEU A 9 7.68 12.94 0.97
C LEU A 9 6.52 13.93 1.15
N SER A 10 6.60 14.83 2.13
CA SER A 10 5.54 15.80 2.43
C SER A 10 5.17 16.74 1.26
N GLN A 11 6.06 16.88 0.27
CA GLN A 11 5.84 17.71 -0.92
C GLN A 11 4.94 17.04 -1.96
N TYR A 12 4.66 15.75 -1.82
CA TYR A 12 3.90 14.96 -2.79
C TYR A 12 2.48 14.65 -2.32
N HIS A 13 1.67 14.17 -3.26
CA HIS A 13 0.44 13.43 -3.03
C HIS A 13 0.74 11.93 -3.21
N PRO A 14 0.83 11.14 -2.13
CA PRO A 14 1.16 9.73 -2.25
C PRO A 14 0.03 8.94 -2.92
N VAL A 15 0.42 8.02 -3.78
CA VAL A 15 -0.48 7.11 -4.49
C VAL A 15 -0.06 5.69 -4.14
N ILE A 16 -0.90 4.98 -3.39
CA ILE A 16 -0.67 3.60 -2.97
C ILE A 16 -1.46 2.69 -3.90
N ILE A 17 -0.80 1.71 -4.48
CA ILE A 17 -1.46 0.69 -5.32
C ILE A 17 -1.38 -0.63 -4.58
N GLU A 18 -2.52 -1.22 -4.25
CA GLU A 18 -2.57 -2.52 -3.58
C GLU A 18 -3.14 -3.59 -4.50
N GLY A 19 -2.60 -4.80 -4.41
CA GLY A 19 -2.95 -5.85 -5.34
C GLY A 19 -2.42 -7.22 -4.99
N MET A 20 -2.81 -8.17 -5.83
CA MET A 20 -2.32 -9.53 -5.75
C MET A 20 -0.82 -9.59 -6.07
N GLY A 21 -0.10 -10.46 -5.37
CA GLY A 21 1.31 -10.74 -5.64
C GLY A 21 1.52 -11.57 -6.91
N SER A 22 2.64 -12.28 -7.00
CA SER A 22 3.07 -13.02 -8.20
C SER A 22 2.11 -14.10 -8.71
N TYR A 23 1.13 -14.52 -7.91
CA TYR A 23 0.08 -15.47 -8.31
C TYR A 23 -1.02 -14.84 -9.17
N ASP A 24 -1.03 -13.51 -9.37
CA ASP A 24 -1.95 -12.85 -10.29
C ASP A 24 -1.73 -13.37 -11.72
N SER A 25 -2.75 -14.01 -12.29
CA SER A 25 -2.69 -14.59 -13.64
C SER A 25 -3.04 -13.60 -14.75
N ARG A 26 -3.51 -12.41 -14.39
CA ARG A 26 -3.90 -11.36 -15.36
C ARG A 26 -2.65 -10.73 -15.97
N ASP A 27 -2.80 -10.21 -17.18
CA ASP A 27 -1.74 -9.44 -17.86
C ASP A 27 -1.48 -8.13 -17.09
N PRO A 28 -0.25 -7.92 -16.55
CA PRO A 28 0.12 -6.69 -15.84
C PRO A 28 -0.11 -5.42 -16.67
N GLU A 29 0.06 -5.48 -17.99
CA GLU A 29 -0.13 -4.33 -18.88
C GLU A 29 -1.60 -3.89 -18.93
N VAL A 30 -2.50 -4.86 -19.06
CA VAL A 30 -3.95 -4.62 -19.06
C VAL A 30 -4.42 -4.07 -17.72
N VAL A 31 -3.91 -4.63 -16.62
CA VAL A 31 -4.27 -4.16 -15.27
C VAL A 31 -3.71 -2.76 -15.03
N ALA A 32 -2.45 -2.50 -15.38
CA ALA A 32 -1.83 -1.19 -15.23
C ALA A 32 -2.56 -0.12 -16.03
N SER A 33 -2.82 -0.36 -17.32
CA SER A 33 -3.56 0.57 -18.18
C SER A 33 -4.92 0.96 -17.59
N ARG A 34 -5.65 -0.02 -17.04
CA ARG A 34 -6.95 0.23 -16.41
C ARG A 34 -6.85 1.06 -15.13
N VAL A 35 -5.93 0.70 -14.24
CA VAL A 35 -5.72 1.45 -12.99
C VAL A 35 -5.26 2.88 -13.31
N SER A 36 -4.35 3.05 -14.27
CA SER A 36 -3.92 4.37 -14.74
C SER A 36 -5.07 5.23 -15.25
N ALA A 37 -6.00 4.65 -16.03
CA ALA A 37 -7.19 5.37 -16.51
C ALA A 37 -8.12 5.80 -15.36
N GLN A 38 -8.32 4.93 -14.36
CA GLN A 38 -9.14 5.22 -13.18
C GLN A 38 -8.52 6.30 -12.31
N LEU A 39 -7.20 6.23 -12.08
CA LEU A 39 -6.46 7.27 -11.35
C LEU A 39 -6.57 8.62 -12.04
N LYS A 40 -6.38 8.67 -13.37
CA LYS A 40 -6.57 9.90 -14.16
C LYS A 40 -7.98 10.47 -13.99
N SER A 41 -9.00 9.66 -14.22
CA SER A 41 -10.40 10.09 -14.07
C SER A 41 -10.72 10.59 -12.67
N HIS A 42 -10.18 9.94 -11.64
CA HIS A 42 -10.36 10.35 -10.25
C HIS A 42 -9.70 11.71 -9.97
N TRP A 43 -8.48 11.95 -10.47
CA TRP A 43 -7.77 13.22 -10.29
C TRP A 43 -8.32 14.37 -11.14
N ASP A 44 -8.93 14.07 -12.30
CA ASP A 44 -9.63 15.08 -13.09
C ASP A 44 -10.89 15.58 -12.35
N SER A 45 -11.54 14.69 -11.59
CA SER A 45 -12.71 15.01 -10.77
C SER A 45 -12.35 15.64 -9.42
N ASN A 46 -11.15 15.35 -8.91
CA ASN A 46 -10.67 15.82 -7.61
C ASN A 46 -9.37 16.60 -7.79
N ARG A 47 -9.46 17.93 -7.75
CA ARG A 47 -8.30 18.79 -7.98
C ARG A 47 -7.23 18.59 -6.91
N LEU A 48 -6.18 17.85 -7.27
CA LEU A 48 -4.97 17.68 -6.45
C LEU A 48 -3.92 18.74 -6.81
N HIS A 49 -3.38 19.41 -5.79
CA HIS A 49 -2.40 20.49 -5.98
C HIS A 49 -0.94 20.02 -5.92
N LYS A 50 -0.67 18.90 -5.24
CA LYS A 50 0.68 18.36 -5.10
C LYS A 50 1.04 17.43 -6.27
N PRO A 51 2.33 17.35 -6.66
CA PRO A 51 2.79 16.31 -7.58
C PRO A 51 2.51 14.92 -7.00
N LYS A 52 2.13 13.97 -7.85
CA LYS A 52 1.82 12.60 -7.42
C LYS A 52 3.12 11.82 -7.26
N LEU A 53 3.14 10.88 -6.31
CA LEU A 53 4.25 9.96 -6.10
C LEU A 53 3.69 8.56 -5.83
N ILE A 54 4.03 7.56 -6.64
CA ILE A 54 3.59 6.19 -6.36
C ILE A 54 4.46 5.62 -5.24
N VAL A 55 3.88 5.33 -4.08
CA VAL A 55 4.63 4.78 -2.95
C VAL A 55 4.44 3.27 -2.91
N THR A 56 5.57 2.55 -3.07
CA THR A 56 5.65 1.09 -3.08
C THR A 56 6.15 0.56 -1.75
N GLN A 57 5.90 -0.71 -1.46
CA GLN A 57 6.08 -1.30 -0.12
C GLN A 57 7.13 -2.43 -0.12
N GLY A 58 8.16 -2.31 -0.95
CA GLY A 58 9.30 -3.22 -0.96
C GLY A 58 9.05 -4.58 -1.60
N ASP A 59 7.97 -4.72 -2.39
CA ASP A 59 7.76 -5.94 -3.18
C ASP A 59 8.95 -6.21 -4.11
N PRO A 60 9.44 -7.46 -4.16
CA PRO A 60 10.48 -7.85 -5.11
C PRO A 60 9.97 -7.75 -6.55
N LEU A 61 10.86 -7.40 -7.47
CA LEU A 61 10.52 -7.35 -8.90
C LEU A 61 10.16 -8.75 -9.40
N GLU A 62 8.92 -8.91 -9.88
CA GLU A 62 8.41 -10.16 -10.43
C GLU A 62 7.81 -9.91 -11.82
N ALA A 63 7.65 -10.99 -12.59
CA ALA A 63 7.05 -10.91 -13.93
C ALA A 63 5.52 -10.65 -13.91
N ARG A 64 4.87 -10.81 -12.75
CA ARG A 64 3.41 -10.72 -12.57
C ARG A 64 3.04 -10.07 -11.24
N GLY A 65 1.76 -9.75 -11.09
CA GLY A 65 1.23 -9.16 -9.86
C GLY A 65 1.65 -7.71 -9.64
N ILE A 66 1.50 -7.24 -8.42
CA ILE A 66 1.65 -5.83 -8.06
C ILE A 66 3.03 -5.26 -8.40
N SER A 67 4.10 -6.04 -8.26
CA SER A 67 5.46 -5.60 -8.61
C SER A 67 5.71 -5.49 -10.11
N ALA A 68 4.95 -6.20 -10.95
CA ALA A 68 4.93 -5.97 -12.40
C ALA A 68 4.01 -4.80 -12.81
N ILE A 69 2.93 -4.58 -12.06
CA ILE A 69 1.89 -3.58 -12.38
C ILE A 69 2.36 -2.16 -12.02
N THR A 70 2.94 -1.96 -10.84
CA THR A 70 3.27 -0.61 -10.33
C THR A 70 4.29 0.16 -11.18
N PRO A 71 5.37 -0.45 -11.73
CA PRO A 71 6.28 0.26 -12.63
C PRO A 71 5.59 0.70 -13.94
N ARG A 72 4.65 -0.12 -14.44
CA ARG A 72 3.87 0.20 -15.64
C ARG A 72 2.91 1.36 -15.41
N ILE A 73 2.25 1.40 -14.25
CA ILE A 73 1.42 2.55 -13.87
C ILE A 73 2.29 3.81 -13.78
N ALA A 74 3.46 3.73 -13.13
CA ALA A 74 4.40 4.84 -13.02
C ALA A 74 4.82 5.38 -14.40
N SER A 75 5.21 4.48 -15.30
CA SER A 75 5.58 4.81 -16.69
C SER A 75 4.42 5.43 -17.46
N ALA A 76 3.23 4.83 -17.45
CA ALA A 76 2.04 5.29 -18.18
C ALA A 76 1.51 6.66 -17.70
N LEU A 77 1.85 7.05 -16.48
CA LEU A 77 1.46 8.33 -15.88
C LEU A 77 2.59 9.35 -15.84
N GLY A 78 3.84 8.96 -16.15
CA GLY A 78 5.02 9.82 -16.02
C GLY A 78 5.29 10.23 -14.56
N ILE A 79 5.02 9.33 -13.60
CA ILE A 79 5.11 9.60 -12.15
C ILE A 79 6.31 8.86 -11.56
N SER A 80 7.07 9.53 -10.70
CA SER A 80 8.16 8.91 -9.93
C SER A 80 7.65 8.04 -8.79
N ARG A 81 8.53 7.19 -8.25
CA ARG A 81 8.20 6.28 -7.14
C ARG A 81 8.84 6.71 -5.82
N GLY A 82 8.13 6.41 -4.74
CA GLY A 82 8.67 6.30 -3.40
C GLY A 82 8.73 4.83 -2.99
N LEU A 83 9.58 4.52 -2.02
CA LEU A 83 9.75 3.18 -1.49
C LEU A 83 9.70 3.23 0.03
N VAL A 84 8.90 2.36 0.63
CA VAL A 84 8.89 2.10 2.07
C VAL A 84 9.26 0.65 2.31
N CYS A 85 10.33 0.42 3.06
CA CYS A 85 10.76 -0.91 3.45
C CYS A 85 10.55 -1.14 4.95
N LEU A 86 10.20 -2.37 5.34
CA LEU A 86 10.47 -2.86 6.69
C LEU A 86 11.94 -2.62 7.06
N ASP A 87 12.17 -2.30 8.32
CA ASP A 87 13.49 -2.24 8.93
C ASP A 87 14.14 -3.64 8.93
N GLU A 88 15.47 -3.67 8.86
CA GLU A 88 16.25 -4.91 8.80
C GLU A 88 16.05 -5.80 10.03
N GLU A 89 15.74 -5.22 11.20
CA GLU A 89 15.44 -6.02 12.39
C GLU A 89 14.09 -6.77 12.31
N ILE A 90 13.20 -6.34 11.40
CA ILE A 90 11.91 -7.01 11.16
C ILE A 90 12.06 -8.04 10.03
N ALA A 91 12.70 -7.65 8.93
CA ALA A 91 12.91 -8.50 7.76
C ALA A 91 14.16 -8.06 6.97
N ASP A 92 15.32 -8.62 7.32
CA ASP A 92 16.63 -8.33 6.72
C ASP A 92 16.68 -8.51 5.19
N TYR A 93 15.91 -9.45 4.66
CA TYR A 93 15.80 -9.72 3.22
C TYR A 93 14.97 -8.68 2.46
N HIS A 94 14.07 -7.96 3.13
CA HIS A 94 13.02 -7.20 2.46
C HIS A 94 13.59 -6.02 1.65
N SER A 95 14.43 -5.21 2.27
CA SER A 95 15.03 -4.04 1.61
C SER A 95 15.97 -4.43 0.48
N LEU A 96 16.69 -5.55 0.61
CA LEU A 96 17.66 -6.01 -0.39
C LEU A 96 17.00 -6.37 -1.73
N HIS A 97 15.75 -6.84 -1.69
CA HIS A 97 15.03 -7.29 -2.88
C HIS A 97 14.05 -6.26 -3.44
N ALA A 98 13.86 -5.13 -2.74
CA ALA A 98 12.95 -4.07 -3.17
C ALA A 98 13.40 -3.43 -4.49
N ASP A 99 12.45 -3.27 -5.40
CA ASP A 99 12.64 -2.58 -6.67
C ASP A 99 12.83 -1.06 -6.46
N ARG A 100 13.97 -0.54 -6.90
CA ARG A 100 14.37 0.87 -6.75
C ARG A 100 14.38 1.67 -8.05
N ASP A 101 13.93 1.07 -9.15
CA ASP A 101 13.87 1.81 -10.41
C ASP A 101 12.97 3.06 -10.29
N ASN A 102 13.40 4.22 -10.77
CA ASN A 102 12.64 5.47 -10.67
C ASN A 102 12.19 5.84 -9.22
N VAL A 103 12.87 5.34 -8.18
CA VAL A 103 12.62 5.73 -6.78
C VAL A 103 13.38 7.01 -6.44
N ILE A 104 12.66 8.02 -5.93
CA ILE A 104 13.23 9.33 -5.56
C ILE A 104 13.10 9.66 -4.06
N VAL A 105 12.34 8.85 -3.32
CA VAL A 105 12.20 8.92 -1.86
C VAL A 105 12.20 7.50 -1.31
N GLU A 106 13.10 7.19 -0.39
CA GLU A 106 13.15 5.90 0.30
C GLU A 106 13.03 6.13 1.82
N LEU A 107 12.18 5.35 2.48
CA LEU A 107 11.89 5.44 3.90
C LEU A 107 11.80 4.05 4.53
N ARG A 108 12.00 4.01 5.84
CA ARG A 108 11.78 2.82 6.67
C ARG A 108 10.42 2.84 7.35
N TYR A 109 9.91 1.65 7.64
CA TYR A 109 8.71 1.45 8.44
C TYR A 109 8.80 2.20 9.78
N SER A 110 9.92 2.08 10.49
CA SER A 110 10.15 2.75 11.79
C SER A 110 10.01 4.28 11.69
N GLN A 111 10.48 4.90 10.61
CA GLN A 111 10.36 6.35 10.39
C GLN A 111 8.89 6.77 10.27
N LEU A 112 8.09 6.02 9.51
CA LEU A 112 6.66 6.29 9.36
C LEU A 112 5.87 5.95 10.64
N ALA A 113 6.26 4.88 11.34
CA ALA A 113 5.65 4.48 12.60
C ALA A 113 5.87 5.55 13.68
N GLN A 114 7.07 6.15 13.72
CA GLN A 114 7.39 7.24 14.62
C GLN A 114 6.51 8.46 14.34
N VAL A 115 6.31 8.84 13.08
CA VAL A 115 5.43 9.96 12.69
C VAL A 115 4.00 9.78 13.22
N LEU A 116 3.47 8.56 13.19
CA LEU A 116 2.15 8.26 13.73
C LEU A 116 2.14 8.37 15.26
N ASN A 117 3.13 7.79 15.94
CA ASN A 117 3.22 7.82 17.40
C ASN A 117 3.47 9.23 17.97
N GLU A 118 4.23 10.08 17.27
CA GLU A 118 4.46 11.47 17.67
C GLU A 118 3.17 12.29 17.62
N ARG A 119 2.30 12.00 16.65
CA ARG A 119 1.00 12.67 16.51
C ARG A 119 -0.05 12.12 17.46
N GLN A 120 -0.07 10.81 17.64
CA GLN A 120 -0.98 10.10 18.51
C GLN A 120 -0.19 9.04 19.29
N PRO A 121 0.26 9.35 20.52
CA PRO A 121 0.92 8.37 21.37
C PRO A 121 0.06 7.12 21.54
N GLY A 122 0.62 5.94 21.26
CA GLY A 122 -0.12 4.68 21.30
C GLY A 122 -0.68 4.22 19.94
N ALA A 123 -0.51 5.00 18.87
CA ALA A 123 -1.06 4.67 17.56
C ALA A 123 -0.58 3.30 17.06
N ILE A 124 0.71 3.02 17.16
CA ILE A 124 1.25 1.73 16.68
C ILE A 124 0.72 0.56 17.51
N GLN A 125 0.63 0.70 18.82
CA GLN A 125 0.04 -0.32 19.70
C GLN A 125 -1.43 -0.58 19.35
N GLN A 126 -2.19 0.48 19.06
CA GLN A 126 -3.58 0.38 18.62
C GLN A 126 -3.68 -0.38 17.27
N LEU A 127 -2.82 -0.03 16.30
CA LEU A 127 -2.79 -0.71 15.01
C LEU A 127 -2.45 -2.19 15.15
N GLU A 128 -1.41 -2.51 15.92
CA GLU A 128 -0.99 -3.89 16.19
C GLU A 128 -2.12 -4.71 16.81
N ALA A 129 -2.88 -4.12 17.73
CA ALA A 129 -4.04 -4.80 18.34
C ALA A 129 -5.15 -5.07 17.32
N VAL A 130 -5.44 -4.13 16.40
CA VAL A 130 -6.48 -4.32 15.37
C VAL A 130 -6.05 -5.36 14.34
N VAL A 131 -4.81 -5.28 13.85
CA VAL A 131 -4.22 -6.28 12.95
C VAL A 131 -4.21 -7.66 13.61
N GLY A 132 -3.83 -7.73 14.89
CA GLY A 132 -3.86 -8.97 15.68
C GLY A 132 -5.25 -9.62 15.72
N ARG A 133 -6.28 -8.84 16.07
CA ARG A 133 -7.68 -9.32 16.06
C ARG A 133 -8.12 -9.78 14.67
N SER A 134 -7.75 -9.05 13.61
CA SER A 134 -8.07 -9.42 12.23
C SER A 134 -7.39 -10.75 11.83
N ILE A 135 -6.14 -10.97 12.23
CA ILE A 135 -5.44 -12.26 12.03
C ILE A 135 -6.15 -13.39 12.78
N GLU A 136 -6.55 -13.18 14.03
CA GLU A 136 -7.28 -14.18 14.83
C GLU A 136 -8.60 -14.57 14.17
N GLN A 137 -9.39 -13.59 13.73
CA GLN A 137 -10.65 -13.80 13.02
C GLN A 137 -10.44 -14.58 11.71
N LYS A 138 -9.47 -14.17 10.89
CA LYS A 138 -9.12 -14.89 9.65
C LYS A 138 -8.66 -16.32 9.94
N ASN A 139 -7.87 -16.53 10.99
CA ASN A 139 -7.43 -17.87 11.38
C ASN A 139 -8.56 -18.75 11.89
N HIS A 140 -9.55 -18.18 12.60
CA HIS A 140 -10.76 -18.88 12.99
C HIS A 140 -11.56 -19.36 11.77
N GLN A 141 -11.78 -18.48 10.78
CA GLN A 141 -12.44 -18.84 9.53
C GLN A 141 -11.67 -19.92 8.75
N ARG A 142 -10.35 -19.76 8.62
CA ARG A 142 -9.48 -20.74 7.94
C ARG A 142 -9.56 -22.12 8.58
N ARG A 143 -9.61 -22.19 9.91
CA ARG A 143 -9.81 -23.45 10.64
C ARG A 143 -11.14 -24.11 10.29
N GLY A 144 -12.22 -23.33 10.20
CA GLY A 144 -13.53 -23.81 9.73
C GLY A 144 -13.50 -24.37 8.30
N LEU A 145 -12.56 -23.90 7.47
CA LEU A 145 -12.31 -24.38 6.10
C LEU A 145 -11.24 -25.48 6.01
N GLY A 146 -10.74 -26.01 7.13
CA GLY A 146 -9.66 -27.00 7.14
C GLY A 146 -8.30 -26.48 6.68
N LYS A 147 -8.11 -25.16 6.61
CA LYS A 147 -6.86 -24.51 6.18
C LYS A 147 -5.96 -24.23 7.38
N ALA A 148 -4.66 -24.36 7.19
CA ALA A 148 -3.66 -23.94 8.18
C ALA A 148 -3.76 -22.43 8.48
N PRO A 149 -3.31 -21.95 9.65
CA PRO A 149 -3.24 -20.52 9.96
C PRO A 149 -2.47 -19.70 8.91
N LEU A 150 -2.71 -18.39 8.90
CA LEU A 150 -1.91 -17.42 8.15
C LEU A 150 -0.44 -17.50 8.59
N LYS A 151 0.46 -17.22 7.65
CA LYS A 151 1.90 -17.19 7.91
C LYS A 151 2.25 -15.97 8.77
N ALA A 152 3.32 -16.07 9.56
CA ALA A 152 3.74 -15.01 10.48
C ALA A 152 3.94 -13.66 9.78
N TYR A 153 4.50 -13.67 8.56
CA TYR A 153 4.76 -12.47 7.78
C TYR A 153 3.50 -11.63 7.49
N PHE A 154 2.29 -12.22 7.52
CA PHE A 154 1.05 -11.45 7.31
C PHE A 154 0.93 -10.28 8.26
N ARG A 155 1.40 -10.42 9.51
CA ARG A 155 1.41 -9.34 10.48
C ARG A 155 2.27 -8.18 10.00
N ASP A 156 3.52 -8.45 9.65
CA ASP A 156 4.50 -7.42 9.36
C ASP A 156 4.15 -6.66 8.06
N PHE A 157 3.68 -7.38 7.04
CA PHE A 157 3.24 -6.75 5.80
C PHE A 157 1.89 -6.02 5.93
N ALA A 158 0.97 -6.48 6.80
CA ALA A 158 -0.22 -5.72 7.12
C ALA A 158 0.13 -4.42 7.85
N LEU A 159 1.06 -4.47 8.81
CA LEU A 159 1.55 -3.28 9.51
C LEU A 159 2.25 -2.32 8.55
N LEU A 160 3.14 -2.81 7.69
CA LEU A 160 3.78 -2.01 6.64
C LEU A 160 2.73 -1.30 5.79
N GLN A 161 1.70 -2.03 5.35
CA GLN A 161 0.65 -1.51 4.49
C GLN A 161 -0.09 -0.34 5.16
N GLU A 162 -0.57 -0.56 6.38
CA GLU A 162 -1.41 0.40 7.09
C GLU A 162 -0.61 1.60 7.65
N VAL A 163 0.61 1.37 8.17
CA VAL A 163 1.50 2.46 8.60
C VAL A 163 1.87 3.34 7.43
N THR A 164 2.20 2.75 6.27
CA THR A 164 2.52 3.53 5.07
C THR A 164 1.37 4.46 4.69
N LYS A 165 0.14 3.92 4.60
CA LYS A 165 -1.04 4.71 4.24
C LYS A 165 -1.32 5.82 5.25
N ALA A 166 -1.39 5.48 6.54
CA ALA A 166 -1.73 6.42 7.59
C ALA A 166 -0.67 7.54 7.71
N ALA A 167 0.62 7.19 7.71
CA ALA A 167 1.69 8.17 7.85
C ALA A 167 1.79 9.06 6.60
N CYS A 168 1.65 8.48 5.40
CA CYS A 168 1.59 9.25 4.15
C CYS A 168 0.45 10.27 4.18
N ARG A 169 -0.77 9.84 4.52
CA ARG A 169 -1.94 10.73 4.61
C ARG A 169 -1.73 11.83 5.64
N GLN A 170 -1.17 11.50 6.81
CA GLN A 170 -0.87 12.47 7.87
C GLN A 170 0.18 13.51 7.44
N LEU A 171 1.30 13.08 6.84
CA LEU A 171 2.38 13.96 6.42
C LEU A 171 2.01 14.82 5.21
N CYS A 172 1.26 14.24 4.28
CA CYS A 172 1.02 14.86 2.98
C CYS A 172 -0.31 15.61 2.93
N GLY A 173 -1.18 15.44 3.94
CA GLY A 173 -2.51 16.06 3.99
C GLY A 173 -3.55 15.37 3.10
N GLY A 174 -3.21 14.22 2.51
CA GLY A 174 -4.07 13.45 1.61
C GLY A 174 -3.32 12.28 1.00
N ILE A 175 -4.07 11.33 0.44
CA ILE A 175 -3.54 10.15 -0.26
C ILE A 175 -4.53 9.72 -1.35
N THR A 176 -4.07 8.92 -2.30
CA THR A 176 -4.94 8.11 -3.15
C THR A 176 -4.54 6.65 -3.01
N VAL A 177 -5.49 5.76 -2.74
CA VAL A 177 -5.29 4.31 -2.68
C VAL A 177 -6.07 3.69 -3.84
N ALA A 178 -5.42 2.88 -4.67
CA ALA A 178 -6.10 2.17 -5.75
C ALA A 178 -5.87 0.67 -5.62
N HIS A 179 -6.95 -0.10 -5.80
CA HIS A 179 -6.85 -1.55 -5.85
C HIS A 179 -6.72 -2.01 -7.30
N THR A 180 -5.90 -3.04 -7.52
CA THR A 180 -5.76 -3.68 -8.85
C THR A 180 -6.88 -4.68 -9.16
N THR A 181 -7.80 -4.90 -8.23
CA THR A 181 -8.95 -5.81 -8.36
C THR A 181 -10.14 -5.27 -7.58
N ARG A 182 -11.35 -5.64 -8.02
CA ARG A 182 -12.59 -5.35 -7.28
C ARG A 182 -12.75 -6.29 -6.10
N ASP A 183 -12.48 -7.57 -6.32
CA ASP A 183 -12.67 -8.61 -5.33
C ASP A 183 -11.33 -8.91 -4.65
N ILE A 184 -11.21 -8.45 -3.41
CA ILE A 184 -10.02 -8.68 -2.58
C ILE A 184 -10.20 -10.00 -1.85
N HIS A 185 -9.28 -10.93 -2.08
CA HIS A 185 -9.33 -12.23 -1.42
C HIS A 185 -9.13 -12.08 0.09
N GLU A 186 -10.04 -12.64 0.89
CA GLU A 186 -10.10 -12.47 2.36
C GLU A 186 -8.81 -12.88 3.09
N PHE A 187 -8.07 -13.85 2.57
CA PHE A 187 -6.80 -14.32 3.15
C PHE A 187 -5.56 -13.76 2.43
N SER A 188 -5.66 -12.57 1.85
CA SER A 188 -4.53 -11.81 1.29
C SER A 188 -4.06 -10.72 2.24
N VAL A 189 -2.82 -10.24 2.09
CA VAL A 189 -2.33 -9.06 2.82
C VAL A 189 -3.16 -7.82 2.48
N THR A 190 -3.53 -7.64 1.20
CA THR A 190 -4.39 -6.53 0.76
C THR A 190 -5.68 -6.45 1.56
N SER A 191 -6.28 -7.58 1.98
CA SER A 191 -7.51 -7.57 2.77
C SER A 191 -7.43 -6.86 4.13
N PHE A 192 -6.23 -6.50 4.61
CA PHE A 192 -6.05 -5.68 5.79
C PHE A 192 -6.30 -4.18 5.54
N TYR A 193 -6.57 -3.76 4.30
CA TYR A 193 -6.91 -2.36 3.97
C TYR A 193 -8.09 -1.80 4.78
N THR A 194 -8.95 -2.67 5.30
CA THR A 194 -10.08 -2.29 6.15
C THR A 194 -9.64 -1.79 7.53
N VAL A 195 -8.43 -2.12 7.98
CA VAL A 195 -7.93 -1.71 9.30
C VAL A 195 -7.76 -0.20 9.39
N GLY A 196 -7.13 0.43 8.39
CA GLY A 196 -7.02 1.89 8.34
C GLY A 196 -8.38 2.59 8.24
N LEU A 197 -9.38 1.95 7.60
CA LEU A 197 -10.75 2.46 7.56
C LEU A 197 -11.45 2.34 8.93
N GLU A 198 -11.32 1.19 9.61
CA GLU A 198 -11.85 0.96 10.98
C GLU A 198 -11.29 1.98 11.97
N LEU A 199 -10.00 2.32 11.84
CA LEU A 199 -9.32 3.31 12.68
C LEU A 199 -9.61 4.77 12.28
N GLY A 200 -10.28 5.00 11.15
CA GLY A 200 -10.49 6.35 10.60
C GLY A 200 -9.20 7.04 10.13
N TRP A 201 -8.13 6.27 9.92
CA TRP A 201 -6.82 6.78 9.50
C TRP A 201 -6.76 7.05 8.00
N ILE A 202 -7.53 6.30 7.22
CA ILE A 202 -7.88 6.59 5.83
C ILE A 202 -9.40 6.68 5.71
N ALA A 203 -9.87 7.41 4.69
CA ALA A 203 -11.28 7.60 4.43
C ALA A 203 -11.71 6.81 3.16
N PRO A 204 -12.99 6.42 3.03
CA PRO A 204 -13.48 5.76 1.82
C PRO A 204 -13.21 6.55 0.54
N GLU A 205 -13.22 7.88 0.61
CA GLU A 205 -12.97 8.78 -0.52
C GLU A 205 -11.51 8.76 -0.98
N ASP A 206 -10.59 8.32 -0.12
CA ASP A 206 -9.19 8.11 -0.48
C ASP A 206 -9.04 6.90 -1.43
N ILE A 207 -10.05 6.01 -1.53
CA ILE A 207 -9.98 4.75 -2.28
C ILE A 207 -10.62 4.87 -3.67
N VAL A 208 -9.84 4.62 -4.71
CA VAL A 208 -10.27 4.50 -6.10
C VAL A 208 -10.69 3.06 -6.37
N THR A 209 -11.97 2.87 -6.67
CA THR A 209 -12.55 1.54 -6.91
C THR A 209 -12.13 1.00 -8.26
N TYR A 210 -11.72 -0.27 -8.29
CA TYR A 210 -11.49 -0.99 -9.53
C TYR A 210 -12.81 -1.30 -10.25
N ALA A 211 -13.14 -0.55 -11.29
CA ALA A 211 -14.28 -0.80 -12.16
C ALA A 211 -13.91 -1.73 -13.34
N PRO A 212 -14.80 -2.65 -13.77
CA PRO A 212 -14.63 -3.34 -15.04
C PRO A 212 -14.67 -2.34 -16.19
N SER A 213 -13.94 -2.60 -17.27
CA SER A 213 -14.02 -1.77 -18.48
C SER A 213 -15.46 -1.75 -18.98
N VAL A 214 -16.03 -0.55 -19.15
CA VAL A 214 -17.20 -0.38 -20.01
C VAL A 214 -16.73 -0.80 -21.40
N ARG A 215 -17.33 -1.86 -21.96
CA ARG A 215 -17.11 -2.16 -23.38
C ARG A 215 -17.57 -0.94 -24.17
N ALA A 216 -16.65 -0.34 -24.92
CA ALA A 216 -17.02 0.55 -26.01
C ALA A 216 -17.79 -0.23 -27.08
#